data_AF-A0A5E4S296-F1
#
_entry.id   AF-A0A5E4S296-F1
#
_cell.length_a   1.000
_cell.length_b   1.000
_cell.length_c   1.000
_cell.angle_alpha   90.00
_cell.angle_beta   90.00
_cell.angle_gamma   90.00
#
_symmetry.space_group_name_H-M   'P 1'
#
loop_
_entity.id
_entity.type
_entity.pdbx_description
1 polymer ?
#
loop_
_entity_poly.entity_id
_entity_poly.type
_entity_poly.pdbx_seq_one_letter_code
_entity_poly.pdbx_strand_id
1 'polypeptide(L)'
;MTAMGSNIIQVSGDLSVTNIVVQRAKATSVGKLSRQERGQLSAWAEEVVTAEHGCVSSKIVRGALNSYLGVQSVEGITPDMIPKAAIFLNGWRNCAHGRELSNDAMVAQVMRMWGIVPLLKMPTIEFARANFNNELLRDMTVWELRATLAFTMTRWNSYWEARGV
;
A
#
# COMPACT_ATOMS: atom_id res chain seq x y z
N MET A 1 42.28 -36.17 -47.12
CA MET A 1 42.62 -34.80 -47.54
C MET A 1 42.06 -33.86 -46.48
N THR A 2 42.91 -33.40 -45.56
CA THR A 2 43.38 -31.99 -45.38
C THR A 2 42.36 -31.12 -44.63
N ALA A 3 42.47 -30.89 -43.32
CA ALA A 3 43.44 -30.09 -42.54
C ALA A 3 43.08 -28.59 -42.42
N MET A 4 42.96 -28.18 -41.14
CA MET A 4 43.33 -26.88 -40.53
C MET A 4 42.55 -25.59 -40.80
N GLY A 5 42.36 -24.83 -39.72
CA GLY A 5 42.14 -23.39 -39.77
C GLY A 5 41.76 -22.75 -38.42
N SER A 6 42.56 -22.97 -37.37
CA SER A 6 42.48 -22.18 -36.13
C SER A 6 42.95 -20.74 -36.43
N ASN A 7 42.09 -19.74 -36.20
CA ASN A 7 42.52 -18.35 -36.15
C ASN A 7 42.90 -17.99 -34.72
N ILE A 8 44.21 -18.07 -34.46
CA ILE A 8 44.87 -17.45 -33.31
C ILE A 8 44.87 -15.94 -33.55
N ILE A 9 44.23 -15.17 -32.67
CA ILE A 9 44.54 -13.75 -32.52
C ILE A 9 45.36 -13.62 -31.25
N GLN A 10 46.66 -13.45 -31.44
CA GLN A 10 47.62 -13.09 -30.41
C GLN A 10 47.59 -11.56 -30.31
N VAL A 11 47.07 -11.01 -29.20
CA VAL A 11 47.30 -9.61 -28.84
C VAL A 11 48.09 -9.61 -27.55
N SER A 12 49.39 -9.35 -27.69
CA SER A 12 50.26 -8.94 -26.60
C SER A 12 49.85 -7.55 -26.13
N GLY A 13 49.61 -7.39 -24.84
CA GLY A 13 49.40 -6.11 -24.18
C GLY A 13 48.98 -6.34 -22.74
N ASP A 14 49.77 -5.85 -21.81
CA ASP A 14 49.61 -5.99 -20.35
C ASP A 14 48.15 -5.79 -19.90
N LEU A 15 47.43 -6.88 -19.65
CA LEU A 15 46.23 -6.84 -18.85
C LEU A 15 46.67 -6.71 -17.39
N SER A 16 46.80 -5.46 -16.92
CA SER A 16 46.67 -5.17 -15.51
C SER A 16 45.33 -5.78 -15.07
N VAL A 17 45.39 -6.89 -14.32
CA VAL A 17 44.23 -7.54 -13.71
C VAL A 17 43.65 -6.54 -12.72
N THR A 18 42.81 -5.66 -13.24
CA THR A 18 41.92 -4.88 -12.41
C THR A 18 40.92 -5.91 -11.93
N ASN A 19 41.06 -6.35 -10.68
CA ASN A 19 40.02 -7.08 -9.99
C ASN A 19 38.78 -6.18 -10.00
N ILE A 20 37.96 -6.30 -11.05
CA ILE A 20 36.58 -5.88 -11.00
C ILE A 20 35.97 -6.84 -10.02
N VAL A 21 36.01 -6.45 -8.74
CA VAL A 21 35.08 -6.92 -7.74
C VAL A 21 33.73 -6.54 -8.32
N VAL A 22 33.14 -7.49 -9.04
CA VAL A 22 31.71 -7.51 -9.28
C VAL A 22 31.15 -7.52 -7.87
N GLN A 23 30.83 -6.33 -7.36
CA GLN A 23 29.94 -6.16 -6.25
C GLN A 23 28.66 -6.83 -6.71
N ARG A 24 28.57 -8.13 -6.42
CA ARG A 24 27.35 -8.89 -6.46
C ARG A 24 26.41 -8.04 -5.65
N ALA A 25 25.48 -7.37 -6.35
CA ALA A 25 24.46 -6.56 -5.72
C ALA A 25 23.97 -7.36 -4.53
N LYS A 26 24.26 -6.86 -3.34
CA LYS A 26 23.87 -7.50 -2.09
C LYS A 26 22.38 -7.69 -2.27
N ALA A 27 21.96 -8.93 -2.50
CA ALA A 27 20.56 -9.26 -2.55
C ALA A 27 20.02 -8.69 -1.25
N THR A 28 19.28 -7.58 -1.35
CA THR A 28 18.67 -6.94 -0.20
C THR A 28 17.83 -8.06 0.36
N SER A 29 18.26 -8.65 1.48
CA SER A 29 17.35 -9.47 2.26
C SER A 29 16.23 -8.48 2.56
N VAL A 30 15.14 -8.59 1.81
CA VAL A 30 13.94 -7.79 2.00
C VAL A 30 13.50 -8.15 3.41
N GLY A 31 13.99 -7.35 4.35
CA GLY A 31 14.13 -7.76 5.74
C GLY A 31 12.75 -7.90 6.33
N LYS A 32 12.55 -8.88 7.21
CA LYS A 32 11.38 -8.84 8.08
C LYS A 32 11.44 -7.57 8.92
N LEU A 33 10.27 -6.99 9.22
CA LEU A 33 10.20 -5.83 10.11
C LEU A 33 10.90 -6.11 11.45
N SER A 34 11.65 -5.12 11.90
CA SER A 34 12.20 -5.08 13.25
C SER A 34 11.07 -5.11 14.30
N ARG A 35 11.43 -5.38 15.56
CA ARG A 35 10.48 -5.30 16.67
C ARG A 35 9.91 -3.89 16.82
N GLN A 36 10.74 -2.87 16.59
CA GLN A 36 10.35 -1.47 16.71
C GLN A 36 9.32 -1.08 15.63
N GLU A 37 9.58 -1.44 14.37
CA GLU A 37 8.65 -1.14 13.26
C GLU A 37 7.30 -1.85 13.44
N ARG A 38 7.30 -3.09 13.92
CA ARG A 38 6.05 -3.81 14.25
C ARG A 38 5.29 -3.14 15.39
N GLY A 39 6.00 -2.66 16.41
CA GLY A 39 5.44 -1.88 17.51
C GLY A 39 4.80 -0.58 17.01
N GLN A 40 5.49 0.12 16.11
CA GLN A 40 5.01 1.36 15.51
C GLN A 40 3.75 1.16 14.65
N LEU A 41 3.73 0.14 13.80
CA LEU A 41 2.53 -0.22 13.03
C LEU A 41 1.35 -0.55 13.92
N SER A 42 1.61 -1.26 15.04
CA SER A 42 0.57 -1.57 16.01
C SER A 42 0.03 -0.30 16.68
N ALA A 43 0.92 0.61 17.11
CA ALA A 43 0.53 1.88 17.72
C ALA A 43 -0.34 2.73 16.77
N TRP A 44 0.07 2.90 15.51
CA TRP A 44 -0.74 3.62 14.53
C TRP A 44 -2.10 2.96 14.27
N ALA A 45 -2.16 1.63 14.29
CA ALA A 45 -3.44 0.93 14.14
C ALA A 45 -4.39 1.22 15.33
N GLU A 46 -3.87 1.27 16.56
CA GLU A 46 -4.66 1.62 17.75
C GLU A 46 -5.10 3.11 17.75
N GLU A 47 -4.26 4.01 17.24
CA GLU A 47 -4.65 5.42 17.04
C GLU A 47 -5.83 5.55 16.07
N VAL A 48 -5.85 4.75 15.00
CA VAL A 48 -6.98 4.70 14.06
C VAL A 48 -8.24 4.17 14.74
N VAL A 49 -8.14 3.07 15.50
CA VAL A 49 -9.27 2.50 16.26
C VAL A 49 -9.87 3.55 17.20
N THR A 50 -9.01 4.29 17.89
CA THR A 50 -9.43 5.36 18.81
C THR A 50 -10.14 6.49 18.06
N ALA A 51 -9.60 6.92 16.92
CA ALA A 51 -10.20 7.98 16.09
C ALA A 51 -11.56 7.59 15.50
N GLU A 52 -11.78 6.29 15.27
CA GLU A 52 -13.04 5.73 14.79
C GLU A 52 -14.03 5.43 15.94
N HIS A 53 -13.74 5.84 17.17
CA HIS A 53 -14.64 5.73 18.34
C HIS A 53 -15.19 4.32 18.58
N GLY A 54 -14.42 3.28 18.25
CA GLY A 54 -14.83 1.88 18.42
C GLY A 54 -15.63 1.29 17.24
N CYS A 55 -15.94 2.06 16.20
CA CYS A 55 -16.56 1.57 14.96
C CYS A 55 -15.72 0.51 14.25
N VAL A 56 -14.39 0.57 14.38
CA VAL A 56 -13.48 -0.44 13.80
C VAL A 56 -12.57 -1.05 14.86
N SER A 57 -12.24 -2.33 14.66
CA SER A 57 -11.25 -3.04 15.50
C SER A 57 -9.87 -3.03 14.85
N SER A 58 -8.81 -3.26 15.64
CA SER A 58 -7.44 -3.37 15.13
C SER A 58 -7.28 -4.48 14.09
N LYS A 59 -8.15 -5.51 14.12
CA LYS A 59 -8.20 -6.57 13.09
C LYS A 59 -8.64 -6.01 11.73
N ILE A 60 -9.68 -5.17 11.72
CA ILE A 60 -10.17 -4.50 10.49
C ILE A 60 -9.10 -3.56 9.95
N VAL A 61 -8.47 -2.77 10.83
CA VAL A 61 -7.41 -1.83 10.45
C VAL A 61 -6.23 -2.55 9.81
N ARG A 62 -5.73 -3.63 10.43
CA ARG A 62 -4.63 -4.44 9.87
C ARG A 62 -5.02 -5.11 8.56
N GLY A 63 -6.24 -5.64 8.45
CA GLY A 63 -6.74 -6.26 7.22
C GLY A 63 -6.73 -5.27 6.05
N ALA A 64 -7.26 -4.06 6.28
CA ALA A 64 -7.26 -3.01 5.29
C ALA A 64 -5.86 -2.51 4.92
N LEU A 65 -4.95 -2.38 5.90
CA LEU A 65 -3.55 -2.06 5.64
C LEU A 65 -2.88 -3.11 4.76
N ASN A 66 -3.08 -4.39 5.06
CA ASN A 66 -2.51 -5.50 4.29
C ASN A 66 -3.03 -5.47 2.84
N SER A 67 -4.34 -5.26 2.65
CA SER A 67 -4.92 -5.10 1.32
C SER A 67 -4.36 -3.88 0.56
N TYR A 68 -4.17 -2.75 1.25
CA TYR A 68 -3.58 -1.55 0.66
C TYR A 68 -2.13 -1.76 0.21
N LEU A 69 -1.34 -2.50 1.00
CA LEU A 69 0.06 -2.82 0.70
C LEU A 69 0.22 -4.01 -0.26
N GLY A 70 -0.85 -4.72 -0.60
CA GLY A 70 -0.80 -5.90 -1.45
C GLY A 70 -0.16 -7.13 -0.80
N VAL A 71 -0.27 -7.26 0.53
CA VAL A 71 0.31 -8.37 1.31
C VAL A 71 -0.80 -9.19 1.98
N GLN A 72 -0.53 -10.47 2.26
CA GLN A 72 -1.50 -11.34 2.94
C GLN A 72 -1.55 -11.11 4.45
N SER A 73 -0.43 -10.75 5.06
CA SER A 73 -0.29 -10.58 6.51
C SER A 73 0.81 -9.58 6.86
N VAL A 74 0.90 -9.22 8.15
CA VAL A 74 1.91 -8.27 8.66
C VAL A 74 3.34 -8.81 8.46
N GLU A 75 3.52 -10.13 8.46
CA GLU A 75 4.80 -10.79 8.18
C GLU A 75 5.29 -10.57 6.74
N GLY A 76 4.38 -10.25 5.82
CA GLY A 76 4.70 -9.89 4.44
C GLY A 76 5.06 -8.42 4.25
N ILE A 77 4.88 -7.58 5.28
CA ILE A 77 5.26 -6.16 5.24
C ILE A 77 6.78 -6.06 5.39
N THR A 78 7.37 -5.21 4.56
CA THR A 78 8.81 -5.00 4.48
C THR A 78 9.15 -3.55 4.90
N PRO A 79 10.37 -3.25 5.36
CA PRO A 79 10.74 -1.91 5.83
C PRO A 79 10.47 -0.79 4.83
N ASP A 80 10.64 -1.05 3.53
CA ASP A 80 10.35 -0.10 2.45
C ASP A 80 8.86 0.23 2.29
N MET A 81 7.96 -0.61 2.83
CA MET A 81 6.52 -0.36 2.85
C MET A 81 6.08 0.51 4.03
N ILE A 82 6.91 0.68 5.07
CA ILE A 82 6.56 1.45 6.28
C ILE A 82 6.13 2.89 5.97
N PRO A 83 6.81 3.65 5.08
CA PRO A 83 6.36 4.99 4.72
C PRO A 83 4.95 5.00 4.10
N LYS A 84 4.64 4.02 3.23
CA LYS A 84 3.29 3.88 2.63
C LYS A 84 2.25 3.51 3.69
N ALA A 85 2.59 2.61 4.61
CA ALA A 85 1.75 2.24 5.73
C ALA A 85 1.43 3.44 6.63
N ALA A 86 2.45 4.27 6.92
CA ALA A 86 2.31 5.48 7.70
C ALA A 86 1.35 6.48 7.04
N ILE A 87 1.49 6.72 5.73
CA ILE A 87 0.60 7.61 4.97
C ILE A 87 -0.84 7.09 5.01
N PHE A 88 -1.03 5.79 4.81
CA PHE A 88 -2.36 5.18 4.83
C PHE A 88 -3.05 5.31 6.19
N LEU A 89 -2.36 4.93 7.28
CA LEU A 89 -2.92 4.94 8.63
C LEU A 89 -3.12 6.37 9.15
N ASN A 90 -2.17 7.28 8.90
CA ASN A 90 -2.34 8.69 9.25
C ASN A 90 -3.47 9.33 8.43
N GLY A 91 -3.58 8.99 7.14
CA GLY A 91 -4.68 9.42 6.29
C GLY A 91 -6.03 8.93 6.82
N TRP A 92 -6.11 7.69 7.28
CA TRP A 92 -7.32 7.16 7.91
C TRP A 92 -7.65 7.95 9.19
N ARG A 93 -6.69 8.06 10.12
CA ARG A 93 -6.87 8.81 11.37
C ARG A 93 -7.29 10.27 11.12
N ASN A 94 -6.70 10.92 10.14
CA ASN A 94 -7.06 12.31 9.78
C ASN A 94 -8.46 12.40 9.16
N CYS A 95 -8.82 11.43 8.32
CA CYS A 95 -10.15 11.32 7.73
C CYS A 95 -11.24 11.17 8.80
N ALA A 96 -11.03 10.29 9.79
CA ALA A 96 -11.95 10.09 10.91
C ALA A 96 -12.19 11.38 11.72
N HIS A 97 -11.17 12.24 11.83
CA HIS A 97 -11.28 13.55 12.49
C HIS A 97 -11.77 14.69 11.57
N GLY A 98 -12.15 14.40 10.32
CA GLY A 98 -12.58 15.43 9.36
C GLY A 98 -11.47 16.41 8.95
N ARG A 99 -10.20 16.02 9.04
CA ARG A 99 -9.05 16.86 8.65
C ARG A 99 -8.80 16.80 7.15
N GLU A 100 -8.09 17.81 6.65
CA GLU A 100 -7.68 17.86 5.24
C GLU A 100 -6.72 16.72 4.89
N LEU A 101 -6.90 16.19 3.67
CA LEU A 101 -6.20 15.04 3.12
C LEU A 101 -5.62 15.40 1.75
N SER A 102 -4.45 14.84 1.42
CA SER A 102 -3.95 14.88 0.04
C SER A 102 -4.83 14.04 -0.89
N ASN A 103 -4.76 14.27 -2.20
CA ASN A 103 -5.52 13.50 -3.18
C ASN A 103 -5.28 11.98 -3.03
N ASP A 104 -4.02 11.56 -2.94
CA ASP A 104 -3.67 10.15 -2.73
C ASP A 104 -4.30 9.57 -1.45
N ALA A 105 -4.30 10.35 -0.37
CA ALA A 105 -4.91 9.92 0.88
C ALA A 105 -6.45 9.82 0.73
N MET A 106 -7.10 10.78 0.07
CA MET A 106 -8.53 10.73 -0.21
C MET A 106 -8.90 9.48 -1.03
N VAL A 107 -8.20 9.21 -2.14
CA VAL A 107 -8.41 8.00 -2.96
C VAL A 107 -8.25 6.73 -2.12
N ALA A 108 -7.18 6.65 -1.32
CA ALA A 108 -6.93 5.50 -0.46
C ALA A 108 -8.04 5.29 0.57
N GLN A 109 -8.59 6.36 1.16
CA GLN A 109 -9.68 6.26 2.14
C GLN A 109 -11.03 5.90 1.51
N VAL A 110 -11.34 6.43 0.32
CA VAL A 110 -12.53 6.03 -0.46
C VAL A 110 -12.48 4.53 -0.74
N MET A 111 -11.38 4.07 -1.35
CA MET A 111 -11.19 2.65 -1.69
C MET A 111 -11.22 1.75 -0.46
N ARG A 112 -10.62 2.19 0.65
CA ARG A 112 -10.67 1.49 1.94
C ARG A 112 -12.11 1.30 2.40
N MET A 113 -12.90 2.38 2.50
CA MET A 113 -14.26 2.31 3.03
C MET A 113 -15.12 1.39 2.16
N TRP A 114 -15.00 1.49 0.84
CA TRP A 114 -15.69 0.57 -0.08
C TRP A 114 -15.25 -0.89 0.06
N GLY A 115 -13.97 -1.12 0.38
CA GLY A 115 -13.44 -2.47 0.63
C GLY A 115 -13.84 -3.07 1.98
N ILE A 116 -14.08 -2.24 3.01
CA ILE A 116 -14.42 -2.71 4.37
C ILE A 116 -15.90 -2.91 4.55
N VAL A 117 -16.76 -2.02 4.03
CA VAL A 117 -18.23 -2.14 4.18
C VAL A 117 -18.67 -3.50 3.62
N PRO A 118 -18.93 -4.51 4.46
CA PRO A 118 -19.38 -5.82 4.02
C PRO A 118 -20.83 -5.68 3.61
N LEU A 119 -21.16 -6.31 2.47
CA LEU A 119 -22.50 -6.47 1.88
C LEU A 119 -22.89 -5.48 0.76
N LEU A 120 -21.94 -4.78 0.13
CA LEU A 120 -22.15 -4.51 -1.30
C LEU A 120 -22.06 -5.88 -2.00
N LYS A 121 -23.15 -6.32 -2.64
CA LYS A 121 -23.12 -7.56 -3.43
C LYS A 121 -21.93 -7.49 -4.37
N MET A 122 -21.25 -8.61 -4.63
CA MET A 122 -20.05 -8.62 -5.48
C MET A 122 -20.22 -7.86 -6.82
N PRO A 123 -21.39 -7.91 -7.49
CA PRO A 123 -21.67 -7.07 -8.67
C PRO A 123 -21.60 -5.56 -8.41
N THR A 124 -21.95 -5.08 -7.23
CA THR A 124 -21.85 -3.66 -6.87
C THR A 124 -20.41 -3.25 -6.60
N ILE A 125 -19.60 -4.15 -6.02
CA ILE A 125 -18.16 -3.94 -5.87
C ILE A 125 -17.49 -3.91 -7.26
N GLU A 126 -17.86 -4.84 -8.14
CA GLU A 126 -17.38 -4.88 -9.53
C GLU A 126 -17.83 -3.67 -10.32
N PHE A 127 -19.08 -3.24 -10.18
CA PHE A 127 -19.59 -2.02 -10.80
C PHE A 127 -18.85 -0.79 -10.30
N ALA A 128 -18.65 -0.66 -8.98
CA ALA A 128 -17.88 0.45 -8.41
C ALA A 128 -16.42 0.43 -8.87
N ARG A 129 -15.79 -0.75 -8.97
CA ARG A 129 -14.44 -0.89 -9.53
C ARG A 129 -14.41 -0.59 -11.03
N ALA A 130 -15.41 -0.99 -11.80
CA ALA A 130 -15.43 -0.76 -13.25
C ALA A 130 -15.68 0.71 -13.61
N ASN A 131 -16.44 1.44 -12.77
CA ASN A 131 -16.86 2.82 -13.06
C ASN A 131 -16.15 3.87 -12.20
N PHE A 132 -15.53 3.46 -11.08
CA PHE A 132 -14.84 4.33 -10.13
C PHE A 132 -13.58 3.63 -9.58
N ASN A 133 -12.73 3.10 -10.47
CA ASN A 133 -11.44 2.52 -10.07
C ASN A 133 -10.47 3.60 -9.54
N ASN A 134 -9.33 3.13 -9.02
CA ASN A 134 -8.24 3.97 -8.53
C ASN A 134 -7.76 4.99 -9.59
N GLU A 135 -7.76 4.61 -10.87
CA GLU A 135 -7.35 5.50 -11.97
C GLU A 135 -8.36 6.64 -12.15
N LEU A 136 -9.65 6.34 -12.23
CA LEU A 136 -10.70 7.35 -12.39
C LEU A 136 -10.78 8.27 -11.17
N LEU A 137 -10.58 7.75 -9.95
CA LEU A 137 -10.49 8.57 -8.73
C LEU A 137 -9.27 9.50 -8.73
N ARG A 138 -8.17 9.13 -9.40
CA ARG A 138 -6.97 9.96 -9.54
C ARG A 138 -7.14 11.06 -10.58
N ASP A 139 -7.98 10.81 -11.58
CA ASP A 139 -8.30 11.76 -12.64
C ASP A 139 -9.34 12.81 -12.23
N MET A 140 -10.04 12.58 -11.10
CA MET A 140 -10.94 13.56 -10.52
C MET A 140 -10.21 14.84 -10.08
N THR A 141 -10.86 15.98 -10.27
CA THR A 141 -10.46 17.23 -9.63
C THR A 141 -10.51 17.10 -8.10
N VAL A 142 -9.78 17.98 -7.41
CA VAL A 142 -9.78 18.03 -5.93
C VAL A 142 -11.20 18.14 -5.36
N TRP A 143 -12.09 18.89 -6.02
CA TRP A 143 -13.47 19.09 -5.56
C TRP A 143 -14.33 17.85 -5.73
N GLU A 144 -14.22 17.16 -6.87
CA GLU A 144 -14.93 15.90 -7.13
C GLU A 144 -14.48 14.81 -6.15
N LEU A 145 -13.18 14.74 -5.87
CA LEU A 145 -12.63 13.78 -4.92
C LEU A 145 -13.06 14.07 -3.48
N ARG A 146 -13.11 15.34 -3.08
CA ARG A 146 -13.66 15.77 -1.78
C ARG A 146 -15.13 15.43 -1.64
N ALA A 147 -15.94 15.69 -2.66
CA ALA A 147 -17.36 15.35 -2.66
C ALA A 147 -17.58 13.83 -2.56
N THR A 148 -16.80 13.05 -3.32
CA THR A 148 -16.81 11.58 -3.27
C THR A 148 -16.44 11.05 -1.89
N LEU A 149 -15.41 11.63 -1.27
CA LEU A 149 -15.01 11.27 0.09
C LEU A 149 -16.10 11.59 1.11
N ALA A 150 -16.68 12.80 1.07
CA ALA A 150 -17.73 13.21 2.00
C ALA A 150 -18.99 12.32 1.91
N PHE A 151 -19.41 11.97 0.68
CA PHE A 151 -20.50 11.02 0.47
C PHE A 151 -20.15 9.64 1.05
N THR A 152 -18.94 9.15 0.79
CA THR A 152 -18.47 7.85 1.28
C THR A 152 -18.40 7.81 2.81
N MET A 153 -17.92 8.89 3.45
CA MET A 153 -17.90 9.02 4.91
C MET A 153 -19.31 9.01 5.52
N THR A 154 -20.28 9.67 4.86
CA THR A 154 -21.68 9.64 5.31
C THR A 154 -22.22 8.20 5.31
N ARG A 155 -21.96 7.44 4.24
CA ARG A 155 -22.35 6.03 4.14
C ARG A 155 -21.63 5.15 5.14
N TRP A 156 -20.35 5.42 5.39
CA TRP A 156 -19.55 4.74 6.39
C TRP A 156 -20.14 4.89 7.79
N ASN A 157 -20.48 6.11 8.20
CA ASN A 157 -21.07 6.39 9.50
C ASN A 157 -22.43 5.71 9.65
N SER A 158 -23.34 5.87 8.67
CA SER A 158 -24.66 5.22 8.71
C SER A 158 -24.57 3.70 8.79
N TYR A 159 -23.55 3.10 8.18
CA TYR A 159 -23.34 1.66 8.24
C TYR A 159 -23.01 1.17 9.67
N TRP A 160 -22.21 1.93 10.42
CA TRP A 160 -21.85 1.60 11.80
C TRP A 160 -23.00 1.90 12.77
N GLU A 161 -23.70 3.02 12.60
CA GLU A 161 -24.91 3.36 13.36
C GLU A 161 -25.96 2.24 13.27
N ALA A 162 -26.19 1.70 12.08
CA ALA A 162 -27.13 0.59 11.85
C ALA A 162 -26.76 -0.70 12.59
N ARG A 163 -25.51 -0.83 13.05
CA ARG A 163 -24.99 -1.99 13.80
C ARG A 163 -24.92 -1.76 15.29
N GLY A 164 -25.38 -0.59 15.77
CA GLY A 164 -25.42 -0.26 17.20
C GLY A 164 -24.05 0.00 17.80
N VAL A 165 -23.12 0.52 17.00
CA VAL A 165 -21.88 1.14 17.50
C VAL A 165 -22.10 2.63 17.67
#